data_AF-A0A1G0GFX3-F1
#
_entry.id   AF-A0A1G0GFX3-F1
#
_cell.length_a   1.000
_cell.length_b   1.000
_cell.length_c   1.000
_cell.angle_alpha   90.00
_cell.angle_beta   90.00
_cell.angle_gamma   90.00
#
_symmetry.space_group_name_H-M   'P 1'
#
loop_
_entity.id
_entity.type
_entity.pdbx_description
1 polymer ?
#
loop_
_entity_poly.entity_id
_entity_poly.type
_entity_poly.pdbx_seq_one_letter_code
_entity_poly.pdbx_strand_id
1 'polypeptide(L)'
;MPIEILFAGRANADNKSDISSPLDRGENLSAMEPLALSESSVYRKKLMDLALDLATKSAGLSRSLPVAIQQSLATLVRALPVPYM
;
A
#
# COMPACT_ATOMS: atom_id res chain seq x y z
N MET A 1 19.60 3.82 11.33
CA MET A 1 19.56 3.00 10.09
C MET A 1 18.38 3.47 9.25
N PRO A 2 18.55 3.72 7.94
CA PRO A 2 17.47 4.18 7.08
C PRO A 2 16.45 3.05 6.79
N ILE A 3 15.17 3.42 6.72
CA ILE A 3 13.99 2.56 6.55
C ILE A 3 13.98 1.77 5.24
N GLU A 4 14.80 2.14 4.25
CA GLU A 4 14.81 1.54 2.91
C GLU A 4 15.17 0.05 2.90
N ILE A 5 15.83 -0.44 3.96
CA ILE A 5 16.27 -1.84 4.03
C ILE A 5 15.12 -2.77 4.45
N LEU A 6 14.02 -2.26 5.02
CA LEU A 6 12.96 -3.08 5.61
C LEU A 6 11.94 -3.63 4.58
N PHE A 7 11.85 -3.04 3.39
CA PHE A 7 10.93 -3.47 2.32
C PHE A 7 11.55 -4.41 1.28
N ALA A 8 12.81 -4.82 1.47
CA ALA A 8 13.46 -5.80 0.60
C ALA A 8 12.92 -7.22 0.88
N GLY A 9 11.70 -7.50 0.40
CA GLY A 9 11.20 -8.86 0.26
C GLY A 9 12.18 -9.70 -0.57
N ARG A 10 12.35 -10.96 -0.19
CA ARG A 10 13.31 -11.90 -0.81
C ARG A 10 13.12 -11.93 -2.33
N ALA A 11 14.04 -11.30 -3.05
CA ALA A 11 14.06 -11.27 -4.51
C ALA A 11 14.43 -12.65 -5.05
N ASN A 12 13.49 -13.31 -5.73
CA ASN A 12 13.80 -14.44 -6.60
C ASN A 12 14.42 -13.89 -7.89
N ALA A 13 15.40 -14.62 -8.45
CA ALA A 13 16.28 -14.15 -9.53
C ALA A 13 15.57 -13.68 -10.82
N ASP A 14 14.29 -14.03 -10.99
CA ASP A 14 13.51 -13.76 -12.20
C ASP A 14 12.78 -12.40 -12.21
N ASN A 15 12.84 -11.58 -11.15
CA ASN A 15 12.18 -10.25 -11.12
C ASN A 15 13.12 -9.06 -11.35
N LYS A 16 14.41 -9.30 -11.62
CA LYS A 16 15.47 -8.30 -11.41
C LYS A 16 15.56 -7.20 -12.47
N SER A 17 14.62 -7.06 -13.41
CA SER A 17 14.79 -6.14 -14.55
C SER A 17 13.80 -4.99 -14.69
N ASP A 18 12.79 -4.81 -13.84
CA ASP A 18 11.75 -3.79 -14.14
C ASP A 18 11.25 -2.95 -12.96
N ILE A 19 12.04 -2.82 -11.89
CA ILE A 19 11.79 -1.80 -10.86
C ILE A 19 12.75 -0.64 -11.13
N SER A 20 12.49 0.13 -12.18
CA SER A 20 13.05 1.48 -12.25
C SER A 20 12.32 2.32 -11.22
N SER A 21 13.05 2.99 -10.31
CA SER A 21 12.46 4.04 -9.48
C SER A 21 11.75 5.02 -10.43
N PRO A 22 10.42 5.21 -10.30
CA PRO A 22 9.70 6.15 -11.16
C PRO A 22 10.37 7.51 -11.07
N LEU A 23 10.74 8.08 -12.22
CA LEU A 23 11.27 9.43 -12.26
C LEU A 23 10.17 10.37 -11.74
N ASP A 24 10.43 11.02 -10.61
CA ASP A 24 9.54 12.08 -10.13
C ASP A 24 9.57 13.23 -11.15
N ARG A 25 8.42 13.48 -11.78
CA ARG A 25 8.27 14.53 -12.79
C ARG A 25 7.90 15.88 -12.19
N GLY A 26 7.89 16.01 -10.86
CA GLY A 26 7.49 17.24 -10.16
C GLY A 26 6.02 17.59 -10.36
N GLU A 27 5.20 16.58 -10.70
CA GLU A 27 3.75 16.74 -10.79
C GLU A 27 3.20 17.08 -9.41
N ASN A 28 2.31 18.06 -9.34
CA ASN A 28 1.65 18.33 -8.07
C ASN A 28 0.84 17.09 -7.70
N LEU A 29 1.18 16.46 -6.58
CA LEU A 29 0.46 15.31 -6.07
C LEU A 29 -1.06 15.62 -6.03
N SER A 30 -1.48 16.79 -5.55
CA SER A 30 -2.90 17.17 -5.50
C SER A 30 -3.59 17.32 -6.86
N ALA A 31 -2.86 17.22 -7.98
CA ALA A 31 -3.41 17.17 -9.32
C ALA A 31 -3.64 15.73 -9.82
N MET A 32 -3.21 14.71 -9.07
CA MET A 32 -3.50 13.31 -9.39
C MET A 32 -4.89 12.95 -8.89
N GLU A 33 -5.78 12.62 -9.83
CA GLU A 33 -7.05 12.01 -9.46
C GLU A 33 -6.81 10.61 -8.85
N PRO A 34 -7.55 10.23 -7.79
CA PRO A 34 -7.53 8.86 -7.30
C PRO A 34 -7.82 7.89 -8.43
N LEU A 35 -7.08 6.78 -8.47
CA LEU A 35 -7.27 5.74 -9.49
C LEU A 35 -8.69 5.16 -9.38
N ALA A 36 -9.59 5.62 -10.24
CA ALA A 36 -10.95 5.10 -10.34
C ALA A 36 -10.98 3.90 -11.30
N LEU A 37 -11.49 2.77 -10.82
CA LEU A 37 -11.67 1.58 -11.63
C LEU A 37 -13.01 1.63 -12.38
N SER A 38 -12.97 1.56 -13.71
CA SER A 38 -14.17 1.48 -14.55
C SER A 38 -15.10 0.33 -14.15
N GLU A 39 -16.41 0.52 -14.38
CA GLU A 39 -17.44 -0.49 -14.15
C GLU A 39 -17.27 -1.77 -14.95
N SER A 40 -16.77 -1.64 -16.16
CA SER A 40 -16.52 -2.74 -17.08
C SER A 40 -15.12 -3.36 -16.94
N SER A 41 -14.32 -2.95 -15.94
CA SER A 41 -12.96 -3.47 -15.78
C SER A 41 -12.96 -4.98 -15.50
N VAL A 42 -12.28 -5.74 -16.38
CA VAL A 42 -12.10 -7.19 -16.25
C VAL A 42 -11.36 -7.55 -14.94
N TYR A 43 -10.55 -6.63 -14.40
CA TYR A 43 -9.79 -6.83 -13.16
C TYR A 43 -10.61 -6.61 -11.89
N ARG A 44 -11.81 -6.01 -11.98
CA ARG A 44 -12.61 -5.64 -10.81
C ARG A 44 -12.84 -6.81 -9.87
N LYS A 45 -13.23 -7.98 -10.41
CA LYS A 45 -13.48 -9.18 -9.59
C LYS A 45 -12.23 -9.60 -8.80
N LYS A 46 -11.10 -9.71 -9.50
CA LYS A 46 -9.81 -10.09 -8.89
C LYS A 46 -9.36 -9.08 -7.84
N LEU A 47 -9.57 -7.78 -8.09
CA LEU A 47 -9.24 -6.73 -7.13
C LEU A 47 -10.15 -6.75 -5.90
N MET A 48 -11.45 -7.07 -6.06
CA MET A 48 -12.36 -7.25 -4.94
C MET A 48 -11.96 -8.46 -4.06
N ASP A 49 -11.58 -9.58 -4.68
CA ASP A 49 -11.10 -10.75 -3.94
C ASP A 49 -9.82 -10.42 -3.13
N LEU A 50 -8.88 -9.69 -3.74
CA LEU A 50 -7.66 -9.23 -3.07
C LEU A 50 -7.95 -8.23 -1.96
N ALA A 51 -8.90 -7.30 -2.17
CA ALA A 51 -9.31 -6.34 -1.15
C ALA A 51 -9.92 -7.05 0.07
N LEU A 52 -10.73 -8.08 -0.15
CA LEU A 52 -11.31 -8.90 0.92
C LEU A 52 -10.24 -9.69 1.69
N ASP A 53 -9.30 -10.32 0.98
CA ASP A 53 -8.18 -11.04 1.60
C ASP A 53 -7.31 -10.09 2.44
N LEU A 54 -6.98 -8.91 1.89
CA LEU A 54 -6.21 -7.87 2.57
C LEU A 54 -6.94 -7.39 3.83
N ALA A 55 -8.24 -7.10 3.74
CA ALA A 55 -9.04 -6.67 4.89
C ALA A 55 -9.04 -7.74 6.00
N THR A 56 -9.20 -9.01 5.62
CA THR A 56 -9.20 -10.14 6.56
C THR A 56 -7.86 -10.28 7.28
N LYS A 57 -6.75 -10.25 6.51
CA LYS A 57 -5.39 -10.30 7.06
C LYS A 57 -5.08 -9.10 7.95
N SER A 58 -5.53 -7.91 7.56
CA SER A 58 -5.34 -6.67 8.32
C SER A 58 -6.10 -6.69 9.65
N ALA A 59 -7.31 -7.24 9.66
CA ALA A 59 -8.08 -7.45 10.89
C ALA A 59 -7.40 -8.49 11.81
N GLY A 60 -6.86 -9.56 11.23
CA GLY A 60 -6.06 -10.55 11.97
C GLY A 60 -4.82 -9.94 12.61
N LEU A 61 -4.04 -9.17 11.83
CA LEU A 61 -2.88 -8.43 12.31
C LEU A 61 -3.26 -7.47 13.42
N SER A 62 -4.31 -6.65 13.22
CA SER A 62 -4.78 -5.68 14.21
C SER A 62 -5.15 -6.35 15.54
N ARG A 63 -5.76 -7.54 15.51
CA ARG A 63 -6.08 -8.32 16.72
C ARG A 63 -4.86 -8.97 17.38
N SER A 64 -3.80 -9.25 16.62
CA SER A 64 -2.57 -9.86 17.14
C SER A 64 -1.67 -8.87 17.88
N LEU A 65 -1.88 -7.56 17.70
CA LEU A 65 -1.03 -6.53 18.29
C LEU A 65 -1.46 -6.19 19.72
N PRO A 66 -0.49 -5.93 20.63
CA PRO A 66 -0.78 -5.30 21.92
C PRO A 66 -1.42 -3.92 21.75
N VAL A 67 -2.32 -3.56 22.66
CA VAL A 67 -3.11 -2.30 22.61
C VAL A 67 -2.23 -1.06 22.41
N ALA A 68 -1.10 -0.98 23.12
CA ALA A 68 -0.17 0.15 23.00
C ALA A 68 0.43 0.31 21.60
N ILE A 69 0.74 -0.81 20.92
CA ILE A 69 1.28 -0.81 19.55
C ILE A 69 0.19 -0.46 18.55
N GLN A 70 -1.01 -0.99 18.73
CA GLN A 70 -2.15 -0.68 17.87
C GLN A 70 -2.45 0.83 17.84
N GLN A 71 -2.45 1.49 19.01
CA GLN A 71 -2.70 2.93 19.12
C GLN A 71 -1.60 3.76 18.43
N SER A 72 -0.33 3.44 18.71
CA SER A 72 0.80 4.15 18.09
C SER A 72 0.81 4.01 16.57
N LEU A 73 0.59 2.79 16.07
CA LEU A 73 0.52 2.51 14.64
C LEU A 73 -0.66 3.21 13.98
N ALA A 74 -1.84 3.20 14.61
CA ALA A 74 -3.02 3.86 14.06
C ALA A 74 -2.87 5.39 14.03
N THR A 75 -2.14 5.98 14.98
CA THR A 75 -1.76 7.39 14.94
C THR A 75 -0.78 7.66 13.79
N LEU A 76 0.25 6.83 13.64
CA LEU A 76 1.24 6.97 12.56
C LEU A 76 0.60 6.83 11.17
N VAL A 77 -0.26 5.83 10.97
CA VAL A 77 -0.96 5.60 9.69
C VAL A 77 -1.92 6.75 9.36
N ARG A 78 -2.58 7.35 10.35
CA ARG A 78 -3.41 8.56 10.13
C ARG A 78 -2.57 9.80 9.84
N ALA A 79 -1.36 9.86 10.40
CA ALA A 79 -0.40 10.93 10.15
C ALA A 79 0.34 10.74 8.81
N LEU A 80 0.33 9.54 8.24
CA LEU A 80 0.70 9.31 6.85
C LEU A 80 -0.37 10.00 6.00
N PRO A 81 -0.07 11.12 5.32
CA PRO A 81 -1.05 11.75 4.46
C PRO A 81 -1.41 10.75 3.37
N VAL A 82 -2.69 10.36 3.29
CA VAL A 82 -3.19 9.82 2.03
C VAL A 82 -3.10 10.97 1.02
N PRO A 83 -2.54 10.75 -0.18
CA PRO A 83 -2.68 11.70 -1.26
C PRO A 83 -4.18 11.93 -1.52
N TYR A 84 -4.69 13.06 -0.97
CA TYR A 84 -5.95 13.79 -1.22
C TYR A 84 -7.27 13.03 -0.98
N MET A 85 -8.07 13.60 -0.07
CA MET A 85 -9.51 13.84 -0.28
C MET A 85 -9.66 15.27 -0.79
#